data_AF-A0A5R9E0E7-F1
#
_entry.id   AF-A0A5R9E0E7-F1
#
_cell.length_a   1.000
_cell.length_b   1.000
_cell.length_c   1.000
_cell.angle_alpha   90.00
_cell.angle_beta   90.00
_cell.angle_gamma   90.00
#
_symmetry.space_group_name_H-M   'P 1'
#
loop_
_entity.id
_entity.type
_entity.pdbx_description
1 polymer ?
#
loop_
_entity_poly.entity_id
_entity_poly.type
_entity_poly.pdbx_seq_one_letter_code
_entity_poly.pdbx_strand_id
1 'polypeptide(L)'
;MAIDGARRARLKSLPLPEAEAVLRRMLGDEGAGLSGRLVSELAARCGGLPLALRLAAARLAVRTDLSVAALNARLADEQHCLDALRVDDMELRASFAVSYQDLARIDDTHRTLARTFLLFGQPGITEISGLAMTEALRLPSASVEWATEHLLDGHLIESTPSGRYRMNDLLRCYAREQAEMEPFSVDQRQLAGL
;
A
#
# COMPACT_ATOMS: atom_id res chain seq x y z
N MET A 1 -0.71 -25.35 -17.57
CA MET A 1 0.75 -25.48 -17.78
C MET A 1 1.42 -24.55 -16.78
N ALA A 2 1.85 -25.10 -15.64
CA ALA A 2 2.45 -24.33 -14.55
C ALA A 2 3.93 -24.08 -14.85
N ILE A 3 4.38 -22.84 -14.69
CA ILE A 3 5.78 -22.48 -14.89
C ILE A 3 6.55 -23.00 -13.68
N ASP A 4 7.22 -24.13 -13.87
CA ASP A 4 8.10 -24.75 -12.88
C ASP A 4 9.35 -23.86 -12.71
N GLY A 5 9.59 -23.37 -11.49
CA GLY A 5 10.76 -22.52 -11.18
C GLY A 5 10.49 -21.06 -10.81
N ALA A 6 9.22 -20.62 -10.69
CA ALA A 6 8.92 -19.30 -10.13
C ALA A 6 9.24 -19.25 -8.63
N ARG A 7 10.48 -18.92 -8.26
CA ARG A 7 10.81 -18.49 -6.90
C ARG A 7 10.02 -17.21 -6.62
N ARG A 8 8.98 -17.33 -5.79
CA ARG A 8 8.31 -16.18 -5.19
C ARG A 8 9.33 -15.46 -4.31
N ALA A 9 9.99 -14.45 -4.86
CA ALA A 9 10.75 -13.51 -4.06
C ALA A 9 9.75 -12.53 -3.43
N ARG A 10 9.66 -12.49 -2.09
CA ARG A 10 9.04 -11.37 -1.40
C ARG A 10 9.89 -10.14 -1.68
N LEU A 11 9.49 -9.36 -2.68
CA LEU A 11 10.14 -8.11 -3.03
C LEU A 11 9.74 -7.09 -1.97
N LYS A 12 10.71 -6.69 -1.16
CA LYS A 12 10.57 -5.54 -0.26
C LYS A 12 10.43 -4.27 -1.10
N SER A 13 9.81 -3.26 -0.52
CA SER A 13 9.85 -1.90 -1.08
C SER A 13 11.31 -1.48 -1.27
N LEU A 14 11.60 -0.89 -2.43
CA LEU A 14 12.91 -0.35 -2.75
C LEU A 14 13.08 0.99 -2.02
N PRO A 15 14.27 1.28 -1.47
CA PRO A 15 14.62 2.64 -1.06
C PRO A 15 14.37 3.63 -2.19
N LEU A 16 13.94 4.86 -1.86
CA LEU A 16 13.55 5.85 -2.85
C LEU A 16 14.59 6.07 -3.98
N PRO A 17 15.92 6.17 -3.70
CA PRO A 17 16.91 6.31 -4.76
C PRO A 17 16.96 5.12 -5.73
N GLU A 18 16.75 3.91 -5.24
CA GLU A 18 16.71 2.70 -6.07
C GLU A 18 15.41 2.62 -6.86
N ALA A 19 14.28 2.99 -6.25
CA ALA A 19 12.98 3.09 -6.91
C ALA A 19 13.02 4.09 -8.07
N GLU A 20 13.64 5.26 -7.88
CA GLU A 20 13.86 6.25 -8.93
C GLU A 20 14.72 5.71 -10.08
N ALA A 21 15.82 5.03 -9.75
CA ALA A 21 16.71 4.45 -10.75
C ALA A 21 16.01 3.38 -11.60
N VAL A 22 15.22 2.51 -10.95
CA VAL A 22 14.37 1.52 -11.64
C VAL A 22 13.37 2.22 -12.54
N LEU A 23 12.64 3.21 -12.02
CA LEU A 23 11.60 3.93 -12.77
C LEU A 23 12.17 4.62 -14.01
N ARG A 24 13.32 5.31 -13.90
CA ARG A 24 14.01 5.91 -15.06
C ARG A 24 14.40 4.87 -16.10
N ARG A 25 14.92 3.72 -15.65
CA ARG A 25 15.30 2.64 -16.55
C ARG A 25 14.11 2.06 -17.30
N MET A 26 12.93 2.00 -16.66
CA MET A 26 11.70 1.53 -17.29
C MET A 26 11.11 2.55 -18.28
N LEU A 27 11.28 3.85 -18.01
CA LEU A 27 10.82 4.94 -18.89
C LEU A 27 11.74 5.18 -20.09
N GLY A 28 12.95 4.62 -20.11
CA GLY A 28 13.87 4.74 -21.24
C GLY A 28 14.26 6.18 -21.56
N ASP A 29 14.33 6.52 -22.85
CA ASP A 29 14.75 7.86 -23.32
C ASP A 29 13.76 8.97 -22.93
N GLU A 30 12.46 8.66 -22.86
CA GLU A 30 11.46 9.58 -22.31
C GLU A 30 11.72 9.87 -20.83
N GLY A 31 12.25 8.87 -20.12
CA GLY A 31 12.75 8.96 -18.74
C GLY A 31 13.86 9.98 -18.53
N ALA A 32 14.75 10.14 -19.51
CA ALA A 32 15.96 10.96 -19.39
C ALA A 32 15.68 12.47 -19.44
N GLY A 33 14.62 12.88 -20.13
CA GLY A 33 14.20 14.29 -20.23
C GLY A 33 13.31 14.78 -19.09
N LEU A 34 12.86 13.88 -18.21
CA LEU A 34 11.95 14.22 -17.13
C LEU A 34 12.66 14.93 -15.97
N SER A 35 11.96 15.87 -15.36
CA SER A 35 12.41 16.50 -14.12
C SER A 35 12.62 15.43 -13.05
N GLY A 36 13.82 15.41 -12.44
CA GLY A 36 14.14 14.47 -11.37
C GLY A 36 13.17 14.53 -10.20
N ARG A 37 12.59 15.71 -9.93
CA ARG A 37 11.54 15.89 -8.92
C ARG A 37 10.27 15.08 -9.25
N LEU A 38 9.80 15.10 -10.49
CA LEU A 38 8.58 14.38 -10.89
C LEU A 38 8.76 12.87 -10.78
N VAL A 39 9.95 12.38 -11.14
CA VAL A 39 10.31 10.96 -11.01
C VAL A 39 10.39 10.54 -9.54
N SER A 40 10.98 11.39 -8.69
CA SER A 40 11.06 11.15 -7.24
C SER A 40 9.67 11.12 -6.60
N GLU A 41 8.81 12.08 -6.94
CA GLU A 41 7.41 12.10 -6.48
C GLU A 41 6.64 10.84 -6.91
N LEU A 42 6.83 10.38 -8.16
CA LEU A 42 6.18 9.17 -8.66
C LEU A 42 6.69 7.91 -7.94
N ALA A 43 7.99 7.79 -7.75
CA ALA A 43 8.61 6.68 -7.04
C ALA A 43 8.16 6.61 -5.56
N ALA A 44 8.05 7.78 -4.91
CA ALA A 44 7.55 7.90 -3.54
C ALA A 44 6.08 7.47 -3.42
N ARG A 45 5.22 7.91 -4.35
CA ARG A 45 3.80 7.51 -4.40
C ARG A 45 3.61 6.03 -4.71
N CYS A 46 4.54 5.43 -5.47
CA CYS A 46 4.58 3.99 -5.67
C CYS A 46 5.04 3.22 -4.42
N GLY A 47 5.47 3.90 -3.36
CA GLY A 47 5.96 3.28 -2.13
C GLY A 47 7.22 2.44 -2.30
N GLY A 48 7.97 2.66 -3.39
CA GLY A 48 9.06 1.78 -3.79
C GLY A 48 8.64 0.35 -4.15
N LEU A 49 7.35 0.05 -4.28
CA LEU A 49 6.87 -1.28 -4.61
C LEU A 49 7.19 -1.60 -6.08
N PRO A 50 7.98 -2.64 -6.38
CA PRO A 50 8.40 -2.92 -7.76
C PRO A 50 7.22 -3.12 -8.72
N LEU A 51 6.11 -3.70 -8.28
CA LEU A 51 4.92 -3.86 -9.11
C LEU A 51 4.24 -2.52 -9.41
N ALA A 52 4.12 -1.63 -8.42
CA ALA A 52 3.54 -0.29 -8.62
C ALA A 52 4.40 0.54 -9.58
N LEU A 53 5.73 0.51 -9.43
CA LEU A 53 6.67 1.16 -10.34
C LEU A 53 6.52 0.64 -11.78
N ARG A 54 6.36 -0.68 -11.95
CA ARG A 54 6.14 -1.29 -13.27
C ARG A 54 4.82 -0.84 -13.90
N LEU A 55 3.74 -0.82 -13.13
CA LEU A 55 2.42 -0.39 -13.61
C LEU A 55 2.41 1.11 -13.98
N ALA A 56 3.06 1.95 -13.16
CA ALA A 56 3.21 3.37 -13.45
C ALA A 56 4.00 3.61 -14.74
N ALA A 57 5.15 2.95 -14.90
CA ALA A 57 5.96 3.03 -16.12
C ALA A 57 5.19 2.51 -17.36
N ALA A 58 4.51 1.37 -17.23
CA ALA A 58 3.71 0.81 -18.32
C ALA A 58 2.57 1.75 -18.74
N ARG A 59 1.88 2.40 -17.80
CA ARG A 59 0.85 3.41 -18.14
C ARG A 59 1.42 4.58 -18.93
N LEU A 60 2.56 5.10 -18.52
CA LEU A 60 3.23 6.20 -19.20
C LEU A 60 3.66 5.79 -20.61
N ALA A 61 4.14 4.56 -20.79
CA ALA A 61 4.54 4.03 -22.09
C ALA A 61 3.35 3.78 -23.04
N VAL A 62 2.21 3.32 -22.52
CA VAL A 62 1.00 3.04 -23.33
C VAL A 62 0.24 4.33 -23.66
N ARG A 63 0.25 5.33 -22.78
CA ARG A 63 -0.47 6.59 -22.91
C ARG A 63 0.50 7.75 -23.09
N THR A 64 0.92 7.99 -24.32
CA THR A 64 1.83 9.09 -24.67
C THR A 64 1.26 10.49 -24.39
N ASP A 65 -0.06 10.62 -24.20
CA ASP A 65 -0.74 11.84 -23.77
C ASP A 65 -0.75 12.04 -22.24
N LEU A 66 -0.43 11.00 -21.47
CA LEU A 66 -0.40 11.04 -20.00
C LEU A 66 0.97 11.49 -19.51
N SER A 67 1.04 12.70 -18.96
CA SER A 67 2.27 13.19 -18.34
C SER A 67 2.51 12.57 -16.96
N VAL A 68 3.78 12.53 -16.53
CA VAL A 68 4.17 12.10 -15.18
C VAL A 68 3.51 12.96 -14.11
N ALA A 69 3.38 14.27 -14.34
CA ALA A 69 2.70 15.17 -13.42
C ALA A 69 1.20 14.81 -13.26
N ALA A 70 0.52 14.46 -14.36
CA ALA A 70 -0.87 14.03 -14.32
C ALA A 70 -1.04 12.68 -13.61
N LEU A 71 -0.10 11.74 -13.79
CA LEU A 71 -0.11 10.48 -13.06
C LEU A 71 0.15 10.70 -11.56
N ASN A 72 1.10 11.56 -11.19
CA ASN A 72 1.34 11.95 -9.79
C ASN A 72 0.10 12.57 -9.14
N ALA A 73 -0.63 13.43 -9.87
CA ALA A 73 -1.87 14.01 -9.37
C ALA A 73 -2.96 12.95 -9.13
N ARG A 74 -3.08 11.95 -10.02
CA ARG A 74 -4.02 10.83 -9.83
C ARG A 74 -3.63 9.92 -8.66
N LEU A 75 -2.34 9.67 -8.48
CA LEU A 75 -1.83 8.92 -7.32
C LEU A 75 -1.88 9.72 -6.02
N ALA A 76 -2.18 11.02 -6.08
CA ALA A 76 -2.45 11.85 -4.90
C ALA A 76 -3.90 11.78 -4.45
N ASP A 77 -4.81 11.40 -5.35
CA ASP A 77 -6.20 11.17 -5.00
C ASP A 77 -6.33 9.83 -4.29
N GLU A 78 -6.28 9.86 -2.96
CA GLU A 78 -6.38 8.65 -2.13
C GLU A 78 -7.70 7.87 -2.31
N GLN A 79 -8.73 8.46 -2.94
CA GLN A 79 -9.98 7.76 -3.21
C GLN A 79 -9.91 6.91 -4.49
N HIS A 80 -9.07 7.28 -5.45
CA HIS A 80 -8.97 6.62 -6.77
C HIS A 80 -7.53 6.22 -7.13
N CYS A 81 -6.60 6.27 -6.17
CA CYS A 81 -5.18 6.04 -6.40
C CYS A 81 -4.90 4.67 -7.02
N LEU A 82 -5.63 3.62 -6.62
CA LEU A 82 -5.46 2.28 -7.18
C LEU A 82 -5.98 2.15 -8.61
N ASP A 83 -7.00 2.93 -8.99
CA ASP A 83 -7.46 3.02 -10.39
C ASP A 83 -6.42 3.70 -11.28
N ALA A 84 -5.53 4.50 -10.68
CA ALA A 84 -4.38 5.06 -11.35
C ALA A 84 -3.30 3.99 -11.66
N LEU A 85 -3.30 2.82 -11.01
CA LEU A 85 -2.33 1.73 -11.21
C LEU A 85 -2.97 0.46 -11.80
N ARG A 86 -3.59 0.65 -12.96
CA ARG A 86 -4.15 -0.42 -13.79
C ARG A 86 -3.62 -0.34 -15.22
N VAL A 87 -3.19 -1.48 -15.75
CA VAL A 87 -2.82 -1.68 -17.16
C VAL A 87 -3.32 -3.06 -17.60
N ASP A 88 -4.22 -3.10 -18.59
CA ASP A 88 -4.84 -4.33 -19.11
C ASP A 88 -5.34 -5.23 -17.96
N ASP A 89 -4.88 -6.48 -17.89
CA ASP A 89 -5.24 -7.45 -16.83
C ASP A 89 -4.36 -7.34 -15.57
N MET A 90 -3.39 -6.42 -15.54
CA MET A 90 -2.52 -6.20 -14.39
C MET A 90 -3.04 -5.02 -13.54
N GLU A 91 -3.56 -5.35 -12.37
CA GLU A 91 -4.07 -4.39 -11.40
C GLU A 91 -3.37 -4.58 -10.06
N LEU A 92 -2.87 -3.48 -9.47
CA LEU A 92 -2.28 -3.54 -8.13
C LEU A 92 -3.28 -4.06 -7.09
N ARG A 93 -4.56 -3.72 -7.28
CA ARG A 93 -5.70 -4.21 -6.48
C ARG A 93 -5.78 -5.73 -6.45
N ALA A 94 -5.64 -6.40 -7.58
CA ALA A 94 -5.67 -7.86 -7.65
C ALA A 94 -4.50 -8.51 -6.89
N SER A 95 -3.31 -7.89 -6.92
CA SER A 95 -2.16 -8.35 -6.14
C SER A 95 -2.38 -8.20 -4.64
N PHE A 96 -2.98 -7.10 -4.18
CA PHE A 96 -3.33 -6.91 -2.77
C PHE A 96 -4.47 -7.81 -2.32
N ALA A 97 -5.44 -8.09 -3.19
CA ALA A 97 -6.54 -8.99 -2.90
C ALA A 97 -6.07 -10.41 -2.56
N VAL A 98 -5.06 -10.93 -3.26
CA VAL A 98 -4.47 -12.24 -2.94
C VAL A 98 -3.86 -12.23 -1.54
N SER A 99 -3.09 -11.21 -1.19
CA SER A 99 -2.51 -11.08 0.16
C SER A 99 -3.57 -10.89 1.24
N TYR A 100 -4.62 -10.10 0.98
CA TYR A 100 -5.70 -9.87 1.94
C TYR A 100 -6.59 -11.11 2.15
N GLN A 101 -6.89 -11.86 1.08
CA GLN A 101 -7.66 -13.10 1.17
C GLN A 101 -6.92 -14.19 1.96
N ASP A 102 -5.59 -14.20 1.92
CA ASP A 102 -4.78 -15.06 2.79
C ASP A 102 -4.89 -14.64 4.28
N LEU A 103 -5.12 -13.35 4.58
CA LEU A 103 -5.33 -12.85 5.95
C LEU A 103 -6.75 -13.08 6.48
N ALA A 104 -7.76 -13.12 5.62
CA ALA A 104 -9.18 -13.13 6.02
C ALA A 104 -9.74 -14.54 6.32
N ARG A 105 -8.89 -15.57 6.32
CA ARG A 105 -9.32 -16.97 6.35
C ARG A 105 -9.07 -17.64 7.71
N ILE A 106 -10.17 -18.04 8.35
CA ILE A 106 -10.39 -19.29 9.13
C ILE A 106 -10.72 -19.13 10.63
N ASP A 107 -10.39 -18.02 11.33
CA ASP A 107 -10.74 -17.87 12.77
C ASP A 107 -10.87 -16.40 13.27
N ASP A 108 -11.19 -16.22 14.57
CA ASP A 108 -11.32 -14.90 15.22
C ASP A 108 -10.00 -14.10 15.27
N THR A 109 -8.86 -14.79 15.21
CA THR A 109 -7.54 -14.20 15.19
C THR A 109 -7.26 -13.54 13.82
N HIS A 110 -7.66 -14.19 12.73
CA HIS A 110 -7.63 -13.63 11.37
C HIS A 110 -8.60 -12.45 11.20
N ARG A 111 -9.75 -12.47 11.89
CA ARG A 111 -10.66 -11.30 11.93
C ARG A 111 -10.01 -10.10 12.62
N THR A 112 -9.23 -10.33 13.66
CA THR A 112 -8.44 -9.28 14.32
C THR A 112 -7.39 -8.72 13.37
N LEU A 113 -6.67 -9.58 12.65
CA LEU A 113 -5.71 -9.18 11.63
C LEU A 113 -6.32 -8.28 10.55
N ALA A 114 -7.45 -8.70 9.99
CA ALA A 114 -8.18 -7.93 8.99
C ALA A 114 -8.63 -6.58 9.55
N ARG A 115 -9.25 -6.53 10.73
CA ARG A 115 -9.68 -5.26 11.36
C ARG A 115 -8.51 -4.32 11.64
N THR A 116 -7.38 -4.84 12.11
CA THR A 116 -6.16 -4.05 12.31
C THR A 116 -5.64 -3.50 10.98
N PHE A 117 -5.67 -4.28 9.90
CA PHE A 117 -5.32 -3.80 8.56
C PHE A 117 -6.27 -2.69 8.08
N LEU A 118 -7.59 -2.91 8.17
CA LEU A 118 -8.62 -1.95 7.76
C LEU A 118 -8.58 -0.64 8.55
N LEU A 119 -8.11 -0.69 9.81
CA LEU A 119 -7.95 0.50 10.64
C LEU A 119 -7.05 1.54 9.97
N PHE A 120 -5.94 1.13 9.33
CA PHE A 120 -5.06 2.06 8.62
C PHE A 120 -5.73 2.76 7.43
N GLY A 121 -6.83 2.21 6.90
CA GLY A 121 -7.64 2.84 5.85
C GLY A 121 -8.54 3.98 6.35
N GLN A 122 -8.71 4.14 7.67
CA GLN A 122 -9.55 5.19 8.23
C GLN A 122 -9.00 6.59 7.89
N PRO A 123 -9.88 7.58 7.61
CA PRO A 123 -9.46 8.93 7.28
C PRO A 123 -8.57 9.55 8.37
N GLY A 124 -7.49 10.23 7.96
CA GLY A 124 -6.58 10.93 8.87
C GLY A 124 -5.50 10.07 9.51
N ILE A 125 -5.55 8.73 9.38
CA ILE A 125 -4.50 7.87 9.95
C ILE A 125 -3.26 7.87 9.06
N THR A 126 -2.22 8.56 9.51
CA THR A 126 -0.88 8.52 8.90
C THR A 126 0.02 7.51 9.61
N GLU A 127 0.05 7.58 10.94
CA GLU A 127 0.71 6.65 11.86
C GLU A 127 -0.19 6.38 13.08
N ILE A 128 -0.09 5.18 13.67
CA ILE A 128 -0.90 4.78 14.82
C ILE A 128 -0.10 3.95 15.83
N SER A 129 -0.33 4.17 17.13
CA SER A 129 0.30 3.36 18.19
C SER A 129 -0.48 2.08 18.47
N GLY A 130 0.18 1.05 19.00
CA GLY A 130 -0.50 -0.19 19.43
C GLY A 130 -1.61 0.05 20.45
N LEU A 131 -1.42 1.03 21.36
CA LEU A 131 -2.43 1.43 22.34
C LEU A 131 -3.67 2.01 21.64
N ALA A 132 -3.49 2.96 20.72
CA ALA A 132 -4.61 3.57 20.01
C ALA A 132 -5.38 2.54 19.16
N MET A 133 -4.69 1.56 18.56
CA MET A 133 -5.35 0.44 17.86
C MET A 133 -6.19 -0.42 18.81
N THR A 134 -5.64 -0.75 19.98
CA THR A 134 -6.32 -1.52 21.04
C THR A 134 -7.62 -0.83 21.47
N GLU A 135 -7.54 0.47 21.74
CA GLU A 135 -8.68 1.27 22.18
C GLU A 135 -9.72 1.46 21.05
N ALA A 136 -9.27 1.75 19.83
CA ALA A 136 -10.15 1.96 18.68
C ALA A 136 -10.91 0.70 18.28
N LEU A 137 -10.26 -0.47 18.31
CA LEU A 137 -10.85 -1.75 17.92
C LEU A 137 -11.58 -2.46 19.08
N ARG A 138 -11.38 -2.02 20.32
CA ARG A 138 -11.89 -2.67 21.54
C ARG A 138 -11.47 -4.14 21.63
N LEU A 139 -10.21 -4.41 21.26
CA LEU A 139 -9.61 -5.74 21.28
C LEU A 139 -8.57 -5.84 22.40
N PRO A 140 -8.24 -7.05 22.88
CA PRO A 140 -7.12 -7.24 23.82
C PRO A 140 -5.80 -6.79 23.20
N SER A 141 -4.91 -6.20 24.00
CA SER A 141 -3.59 -5.74 23.55
C SER A 141 -2.78 -6.86 22.88
N ALA A 142 -2.80 -8.07 23.46
CA ALA A 142 -2.12 -9.24 22.90
C ALA A 142 -2.62 -9.62 21.49
N SER A 143 -3.92 -9.43 21.22
CA SER A 143 -4.50 -9.71 19.89
C SER A 143 -4.07 -8.67 18.86
N VAL A 144 -4.00 -7.39 19.26
CA VAL A 144 -3.50 -6.31 18.40
C VAL A 144 -2.00 -6.47 18.14
N GLU A 145 -1.22 -6.79 19.17
CA GLU A 145 0.21 -7.04 19.05
C GLU A 145 0.50 -8.17 18.06
N TRP A 146 -0.15 -9.33 18.26
CA TRP A 146 -0.07 -10.46 17.32
C TRP A 146 -0.44 -10.03 15.89
N ALA A 147 -1.51 -9.26 15.71
CA ALA A 147 -1.91 -8.78 14.39
C ALA A 147 -0.86 -7.85 13.78
N THR A 148 -0.31 -6.91 14.55
CA THR A 148 0.73 -6.00 14.06
C THR A 148 2.01 -6.74 13.67
N GLU A 149 2.43 -7.75 14.41
CA GLU A 149 3.58 -8.60 14.05
C GLU A 149 3.34 -9.29 12.70
N HIS A 150 2.16 -9.86 12.48
CA HIS A 150 1.82 -10.51 11.23
C HIS A 150 1.77 -9.53 10.04
N LEU A 151 1.29 -8.31 10.26
CA LEU A 151 1.32 -7.26 9.25
C LEU A 151 2.74 -6.78 8.95
N LEU A 152 3.63 -6.70 9.95
CA LEU A 152 5.05 -6.37 9.77
C LEU A 152 5.77 -7.46 8.98
N ASP A 153 5.56 -8.73 9.32
CA ASP A 153 6.12 -9.89 8.61
C ASP A 153 5.61 -9.96 7.17
N GLY A 154 4.37 -9.54 6.95
CA GLY A 154 3.75 -9.35 5.63
C GLY A 154 4.26 -8.13 4.86
N HIS A 155 5.06 -7.25 5.48
CA HIS A 155 5.44 -5.94 4.95
C HIS A 155 4.24 -5.06 4.56
N LEU A 156 3.11 -5.23 5.26
CA LEU A 156 1.89 -4.46 5.07
C LEU A 156 1.88 -3.18 5.90
N ILE A 157 2.66 -3.17 6.98
CA ILE A 157 2.95 -1.99 7.81
C ILE A 157 4.44 -1.92 8.10
N GLU A 158 4.89 -0.75 8.56
CA GLU A 158 6.26 -0.49 8.99
C GLU A 158 6.25 0.13 10.39
N SER A 159 7.24 -0.21 11.22
CA SER A 159 7.49 0.46 12.49
C SER A 159 8.26 1.76 12.26
N THR A 160 7.87 2.81 12.97
CA THR A 160 8.51 4.12 12.93
C THR A 160 9.46 4.31 14.12
N PRO A 161 10.43 5.24 14.04
CA PRO A 161 11.34 5.51 15.17
C PRO A 161 10.64 5.94 16.46
N SER A 162 9.40 6.43 16.37
CA SER A 162 8.57 6.82 17.52
C SER A 162 7.84 5.65 18.18
N GLY A 163 8.03 4.41 17.70
CA GLY A 163 7.33 3.23 18.18
C GLY A 163 5.87 3.15 17.69
N ARG A 164 5.53 3.88 16.62
CA ARG A 164 4.24 3.80 15.95
C ARG A 164 4.33 2.91 14.72
N TYR A 165 3.19 2.60 14.14
CA TYR A 165 3.07 1.85 12.91
C TYR A 165 2.52 2.74 11.81
N ARG A 166 3.03 2.58 10.60
CA ARG A 166 2.53 3.27 9.41
C ARG A 166 2.28 2.28 8.28
N MET A 167 1.38 2.64 7.39
CA MET A 167 1.08 1.90 6.17
C MET A 167 1.48 2.75 4.96
N ASN A 168 1.96 2.10 3.90
CA ASN A 168 2.23 2.79 2.65
C ASN A 168 0.91 3.30 2.02
N ASP A 169 0.95 4.45 1.36
CA ASP A 169 -0.23 5.11 0.80
C ASP A 169 -1.06 4.20 -0.13
N LEU A 170 -0.42 3.34 -0.92
CA LEU A 170 -1.14 2.40 -1.80
C LEU A 170 -1.89 1.33 -1.02
N LEU A 171 -1.28 0.79 0.03
CA LEU A 171 -1.93 -0.16 0.93
C LEU A 171 -3.03 0.52 1.76
N ARG A 172 -2.83 1.79 2.13
CA ARG A 172 -3.81 2.61 2.85
C ARG A 172 -5.07 2.83 2.00
N CYS A 173 -4.88 3.14 0.71
CA CYS A 173 -5.99 3.25 -0.25
C CYS A 173 -6.75 1.93 -0.36
N TYR A 174 -6.03 0.80 -0.46
CA TYR A 174 -6.66 -0.51 -0.50
C TYR A 174 -7.44 -0.83 0.79
N ALA A 175 -6.84 -0.59 1.96
CA ALA A 175 -7.47 -0.79 3.25
C ALA A 175 -8.75 0.06 3.40
N ARG A 176 -8.76 1.27 2.84
CA ARG A 176 -9.94 2.14 2.81
C ARG A 176 -11.06 1.56 1.95
N GLU A 177 -10.76 1.17 0.70
CA GLU A 177 -11.75 0.52 -0.17
C GLU A 177 -12.36 -0.72 0.50
N GLN A 178 -11.53 -1.55 1.15
CA GLN A 178 -12.01 -2.71 1.88
C GLN A 178 -12.85 -2.34 3.12
N ALA A 179 -12.48 -1.28 3.86
CA ALA A 179 -13.23 -0.83 5.03
C ALA A 179 -14.62 -0.29 4.66
N GLU A 180 -14.79 0.26 3.46
CA GLU A 180 -16.07 0.68 2.91
C GLU A 180 -16.96 -0.51 2.53
N MET A 181 -16.36 -1.58 1.98
CA MET A 181 -17.06 -2.81 1.62
C MET A 181 -17.39 -3.71 2.83
N GLU A 182 -16.52 -3.72 3.84
CA GLU A 182 -16.65 -4.50 5.08
C GLU A 182 -16.64 -3.59 6.31
N PRO A 183 -17.75 -2.87 6.60
CA PRO A 183 -17.81 -1.99 7.75
C PRO A 183 -17.54 -2.74 9.06
N PHE A 184 -16.68 -2.17 9.88
CA PHE A 184 -16.33 -2.69 11.20
C PHE A 184 -16.49 -1.60 12.26
N SER A 185 -16.71 -2.01 13.50
CA SER A 185 -16.85 -1.06 14.61
C SER A 185 -15.49 -0.47 14.98
N VAL A 186 -15.40 0.86 14.93
CA VAL A 186 -14.21 1.63 15.31
C VAL A 186 -14.64 2.77 16.22
N ASP A 187 -13.95 2.93 17.36
CA ASP A 187 -14.13 4.09 18.21
C ASP A 187 -13.34 5.28 17.66
N GLN A 188 -13.98 6.09 16.80
CA GLN A 188 -13.34 7.24 16.15
C GLN A 188 -12.80 8.30 17.13
N ARG A 189 -13.27 8.32 18.39
CA ARG A 189 -12.74 9.24 19.41
C ARG A 189 -11.26 8.96 19.71
N GLN A 190 -10.85 7.70 19.59
CA GLN A 190 -9.47 7.27 19.85
C GLN A 190 -8.54 7.56 18.66
N LEU A 191 -9.11 7.93 17.51
CA LEU A 191 -8.37 8.23 16.28
C LEU A 191 -8.22 9.73 16.01
N ALA A 192 -9.03 10.58 16.66
CA ALA A 192 -9.14 12.01 16.37
C ALA A 192 -7.90 12.87 16.76
N GLY A 193 -6.82 12.26 17.25
CA GLY A 193 -5.61 12.96 17.70
C GLY A 193 -4.30 12.33 17.23
N LEU A 194 -4.37 11.51 16.17
CA LEU A 194 -3.22 10.81 15.59
C LEU A 194 -2.62 11.56 14.40
#